data_AF-A0A8S3HWD7-F1
#
_entry.id   AF-A0A8S3HWD7-F1
#
_cell.length_a   1.000
_cell.length_b   1.000
_cell.length_c   1.000
_cell.angle_alpha   90.00
_cell.angle_beta   90.00
_cell.angle_gamma   90.00
#
_symmetry.space_group_name_H-M   'P 1'
#
loop_
_entity.id
_entity.type
_entity.pdbx_description
1 polymer ?
#
loop_
_entity_poly.entity_id
_entity_poly.type
_entity_poly.pdbx_seq_one_letter_code
_entity_poly.pdbx_strand_id
1 'polypeptide(L)'
;MDKVATCKIVQEDGICRELLHEALQFHLLVDRRSEMSTTNSRFKPRTCSELTETLVFLGGEDERVVVRGVEIYNPERDEWKKLCCLPYAVSKHAIVSSGASTLYLCGGDFPNGRPSSEVWKYEQKLDTWIQLSDMLTPRSELGLALIDGYIYACGGTNGEVRLNTIERYSIADNKWTLVASMQIGMTSPACCSLNGYLYIT
;
A
#
# COMPACT_ATOMS: atom_id res chain seq x y z
N MET A 1 32.80 15.28 21.08
CA MET A 1 31.71 14.80 21.97
C MET A 1 31.70 15.53 23.31
N ASP A 2 32.44 16.64 23.45
CA ASP A 2 32.87 17.18 24.75
C ASP A 2 31.95 18.22 25.40
N LYS A 3 30.70 18.37 24.90
CA LYS A 3 29.77 19.39 25.41
C LYS A 3 28.68 18.85 26.34
N VAL A 4 28.47 17.53 26.39
CA VAL A 4 27.39 16.93 27.19
C VAL A 4 27.84 16.65 28.63
N ALA A 5 29.07 16.15 28.80
CA ALA A 5 29.64 15.81 30.11
C ALA A 5 29.88 17.03 31.03
N THR A 6 29.96 18.24 30.45
CA THR A 6 30.18 19.50 31.16
C THR A 6 28.88 20.21 31.57
N CYS A 7 27.72 19.67 31.19
CA CYS A 7 26.43 20.26 31.49
C CYS A 7 26.03 19.98 32.95
N LYS A 8 25.73 21.03 33.73
CA LYS A 8 25.42 20.90 35.17
C LYS A 8 24.27 19.93 35.45
N ILE A 9 23.24 19.93 34.62
CA ILE A 9 22.09 19.02 34.73
C ILE A 9 22.53 17.55 34.62
N VAL A 10 23.47 17.25 33.73
CA VAL A 10 24.03 15.89 33.57
C VAL A 10 24.95 15.52 34.73
N GLN A 11 25.51 16.50 35.43
CA GLN A 11 26.40 16.25 36.57
C GLN A 11 25.64 16.12 37.89
N GLU A 12 24.53 16.81 38.06
CA GLU A 12 23.79 16.86 39.31
C GLU A 12 22.63 15.84 39.36
N ASP A 13 22.08 15.45 38.22
CA ASP A 13 20.93 14.54 38.12
C ASP A 13 21.37 13.10 37.79
N GLY A 14 21.10 12.17 38.70
CA GLY A 14 21.41 10.74 38.53
C GLY A 14 20.62 10.08 37.39
N ILE A 15 19.37 10.50 37.16
CA ILE A 15 18.51 9.96 36.10
C ILE A 15 19.08 10.37 34.73
N CYS A 16 19.55 11.62 34.60
CA CYS A 16 20.17 12.08 33.37
C CYS A 16 21.43 11.27 33.01
N ARG A 17 22.24 10.90 34.01
CA ARG A 17 23.43 10.06 33.80
C ARG A 17 23.07 8.65 33.37
N GLU A 18 22.06 8.05 33.99
CA GLU A 18 21.57 6.73 33.63
C GLU A 18 21.08 6.71 32.18
N LEU A 19 20.28 7.69 31.77
CA LEU A 19 19.78 7.79 30.39
C LEU A 19 20.90 7.97 29.36
N LEU A 20 21.92 8.77 29.69
CA LEU A 20 23.09 8.95 28.83
C LEU A 20 23.92 7.67 28.72
N HIS A 21 24.10 6.96 29.82
CA HIS A 21 24.80 5.69 29.83
C HIS A 21 24.05 4.63 29.02
N GLU A 22 22.72 4.60 29.15
CA GLU A 22 21.81 3.76 28.36
C GLU A 22 21.99 4.02 26.85
N ALA A 23 21.90 5.30 26.45
CA ALA A 23 22.04 5.70 25.04
C ALA A 23 23.43 5.39 24.50
N LEU A 24 24.48 5.58 25.31
CA LEU A 24 25.85 5.23 24.96
C LEU A 24 26.00 3.72 24.72
N GLN A 25 25.46 2.89 25.62
CA GLN A 25 25.48 1.43 25.49
C GLN A 25 24.77 0.98 24.20
N PHE A 26 23.61 1.55 23.89
CA PHE A 26 22.87 1.24 22.67
C PHE A 26 23.66 1.58 21.41
N HIS A 27 24.37 2.71 21.39
CA HIS A 27 25.16 3.11 20.24
C HIS A 27 26.43 2.28 20.07
N LEU A 28 27.11 1.90 21.16
CA LEU A 28 28.36 1.15 21.13
C LEU A 28 28.16 -0.36 20.91
N LEU A 29 27.10 -0.94 21.45
CA LEU A 29 26.82 -2.39 21.39
C LEU A 29 25.91 -2.72 20.21
N VAL A 30 26.40 -2.53 18.98
CA VAL A 30 25.63 -2.72 17.75
C VAL A 30 24.99 -4.11 17.68
N ASP A 31 25.73 -5.15 18.05
CA ASP A 31 25.29 -6.55 18.01
C ASP A 31 24.18 -6.89 19.03
N ARG A 32 24.03 -6.07 20.08
CA ARG A 32 23.03 -6.28 21.14
C ARG A 32 21.85 -5.33 21.07
N ARG A 33 21.78 -4.48 20.03
CA ARG A 33 20.68 -3.52 19.87
C ARG A 33 19.31 -4.19 19.82
N SER A 34 19.22 -5.35 19.19
CA SER A 34 17.98 -6.13 19.10
C SER A 34 17.49 -6.54 20.50
N GLU A 35 18.38 -7.04 21.35
CA GLU A 35 18.08 -7.42 22.74
C GLU A 35 17.72 -6.18 23.58
N MET A 36 18.50 -5.10 23.46
CA MET A 36 18.23 -3.85 24.18
C MET A 36 16.88 -3.21 23.79
N SER A 37 16.48 -3.35 22.53
CA SER A 37 15.18 -2.89 22.02
C SER A 37 14.02 -3.73 22.54
N THR A 38 14.26 -5.00 22.90
CA THR A 38 13.23 -5.87 23.53
C THR A 38 13.09 -5.64 25.03
N THR A 39 14.19 -5.31 25.73
CA THR A 39 14.18 -5.13 27.19
C THR A 39 13.75 -3.73 27.62
N ASN A 40 13.91 -2.72 26.76
CA ASN A 40 13.62 -1.33 27.11
C ASN A 40 12.87 -0.59 25.99
N SER A 41 11.69 -0.05 26.33
CA SER A 41 10.80 0.63 25.38
C SER A 41 11.42 1.90 24.78
N ARG A 42 12.42 2.51 25.42
CA ARG A 42 13.12 3.71 24.90
C ARG A 42 13.98 3.43 23.67
N PHE A 43 14.45 2.19 23.49
CA PHE A 43 15.23 1.78 22.33
C PHE A 43 14.42 1.16 21.22
N LYS A 44 13.12 0.92 21.46
CA LYS A 44 12.21 0.53 20.39
C LYS A 44 12.21 1.65 19.34
N PRO A 45 12.54 1.36 18.06
CA PRO A 45 12.48 2.36 17.01
C PRO A 45 11.11 3.06 17.06
N ARG A 46 11.12 4.39 16.98
CA ARG A 46 9.87 5.15 16.88
C ARG A 46 9.20 4.77 15.56
N THR A 47 8.26 3.84 15.61
CA THR A 47 7.30 3.64 14.53
C THR A 47 6.42 4.88 14.48
N CYS A 48 6.21 5.41 13.27
CA CYS A 48 5.34 6.57 13.05
C CYS A 48 3.92 6.20 13.51
N SER A 49 3.53 6.62 14.70
CA SER A 49 2.37 6.11 15.45
C SER A 49 1.02 6.67 14.99
N GLU A 50 0.91 7.23 13.79
CA GLU A 50 -0.35 7.81 13.31
C GLU A 50 -0.87 7.17 12.00
N LEU A 51 -0.13 6.25 11.37
CA LEU A 51 -0.51 5.68 10.06
C LEU A 51 -0.36 4.16 9.92
N THR A 52 -0.02 3.43 10.98
CA THR A 52 0.29 1.99 10.89
C THR A 52 -0.93 1.09 10.95
N GLU A 53 -1.89 1.30 10.04
CA GLU A 53 -2.84 0.27 9.63
C GLU A 53 -2.41 -0.22 8.24
N THR A 54 -1.80 -1.40 8.15
CA THR A 54 -1.41 -2.00 6.87
C THR A 54 -2.58 -2.80 6.33
N LEU A 55 -3.26 -2.25 5.32
CA LEU A 55 -4.39 -2.91 4.71
C LEU A 55 -3.94 -3.92 3.66
N VAL A 56 -4.28 -5.20 3.86
CA VAL A 56 -3.96 -6.27 2.92
C VAL A 56 -5.10 -7.28 2.89
N PHE A 57 -5.46 -7.65 1.66
CA PHE A 57 -6.42 -8.65 1.18
C PHE A 57 -7.75 -8.08 0.69
N LEU A 58 -7.83 -8.05 -0.64
CA LEU A 58 -8.98 -7.70 -1.44
C LEU A 58 -9.13 -8.81 -2.47
N GLY A 59 -10.10 -9.69 -2.25
CA GLY A 59 -10.43 -10.79 -3.16
C GLY A 59 -9.28 -11.75 -3.50
N GLY A 60 -9.56 -12.65 -4.42
CA GLY A 60 -8.67 -13.76 -4.77
C GLY A 60 -9.47 -14.94 -5.30
N GLU A 61 -8.79 -16.01 -5.68
CA GLU A 61 -9.42 -17.26 -6.10
C GLU A 61 -8.93 -18.37 -5.18
N ASP A 62 -9.86 -19.02 -4.46
CA ASP A 62 -9.58 -20.19 -3.62
C ASP A 62 -10.19 -21.43 -4.26
N GLU A 63 -9.36 -22.38 -4.68
CA GLU A 63 -9.75 -23.67 -5.27
C GLU A 63 -10.95 -23.63 -6.25
N ARG A 64 -11.02 -22.56 -7.09
CA ARG A 64 -12.05 -22.21 -8.11
C ARG A 64 -13.20 -21.30 -7.66
N VAL A 65 -13.19 -20.80 -6.44
CA VAL A 65 -14.16 -19.83 -5.92
C VAL A 65 -13.51 -18.46 -5.84
N VAL A 66 -14.07 -17.50 -6.58
CA VAL A 66 -13.64 -16.11 -6.47
C VAL A 66 -14.16 -15.53 -5.15
N VAL A 67 -13.24 -15.18 -4.26
CA VAL A 67 -13.52 -14.69 -2.91
C VAL A 67 -13.81 -13.19 -2.96
N ARG A 68 -14.81 -12.76 -2.18
CA ARG A 68 -15.22 -11.34 -2.04
C ARG A 68 -14.75 -10.71 -0.73
N GLY A 69 -14.22 -11.53 0.18
CA GLY A 69 -13.78 -11.11 1.50
C GLY A 69 -12.70 -10.05 1.42
N VAL A 70 -12.79 -9.08 2.33
CA VAL A 70 -11.80 -8.03 2.51
C VAL A 70 -11.33 -8.08 3.95
N GLU A 71 -10.02 -8.08 4.15
CA GLU A 71 -9.41 -8.13 5.46
C GLU A 71 -8.40 -6.99 5.62
N ILE A 72 -8.18 -6.58 6.86
CA ILE A 72 -7.18 -5.57 7.25
C ILE A 72 -6.34 -6.15 8.38
N TYR A 73 -5.03 -5.96 8.28
CA TYR A 73 -4.08 -6.43 9.28
C TYR A 73 -3.64 -5.27 10.16
N ASN A 74 -3.80 -5.43 11.47
CA ASN A 74 -3.26 -4.49 12.43
C ASN A 74 -1.89 -5.01 12.93
N PRO A 75 -0.76 -4.41 12.50
CA PRO A 75 0.57 -4.85 12.91
C PRO A 75 0.89 -4.55 14.38
N GLU A 76 0.18 -3.63 15.02
CA GLU A 76 0.38 -3.33 16.45
C GLU A 76 -0.24 -4.39 17.35
N ARG A 77 -1.35 -4.98 16.90
CA ARG A 77 -2.10 -6.01 17.64
C ARG A 77 -1.85 -7.42 17.14
N ASP A 78 -1.21 -7.57 15.98
CA ASP A 78 -1.05 -8.83 15.26
C ASP A 78 -2.41 -9.52 15.01
N GLU A 79 -3.40 -8.74 14.60
CA GLU A 79 -4.78 -9.18 14.44
C GLU A 79 -5.32 -8.88 13.05
N TRP A 80 -6.08 -9.83 12.50
CA TRP A 80 -6.86 -9.66 11.29
C TRP A 80 -8.28 -9.21 11.62
N LYS A 81 -8.76 -8.19 10.91
CA LYS A 81 -10.14 -7.71 11.00
C LYS A 81 -10.81 -7.80 9.63
N LYS A 82 -12.06 -8.26 9.60
CA LYS A 82 -12.88 -8.31 8.38
C LYS A 82 -13.53 -6.96 8.11
N LEU A 83 -13.56 -6.57 6.85
CA LEU A 83 -14.19 -5.36 6.33
C LEU A 83 -15.34 -5.73 5.37
N CYS A 84 -16.03 -4.71 4.87
CA CYS A 84 -17.09 -4.86 3.89
C CYS A 84 -16.59 -5.56 2.62
N CYS A 85 -17.27 -6.65 2.27
CA CYS A 85 -16.96 -7.46 1.10
C CYS A 85 -17.06 -6.64 -0.19
N LEU A 86 -16.29 -7.04 -1.20
CA LEU A 86 -16.42 -6.50 -2.56
C LEU A 86 -17.87 -6.63 -3.05
N PRO A 87 -18.42 -5.66 -3.80
CA PRO A 87 -19.81 -5.70 -4.27
C PRO A 87 -20.12 -6.88 -5.22
N TYR A 88 -19.09 -7.41 -5.87
CA TYR A 88 -19.13 -8.57 -6.75
C TYR A 88 -17.85 -9.40 -6.56
N ALA A 89 -17.88 -10.64 -7.05
CA ALA A 89 -16.71 -11.52 -7.05
C ALA A 89 -15.78 -11.12 -8.20
N VAL A 90 -14.51 -10.83 -7.89
CA VAL A 90 -13.49 -10.47 -8.88
C VAL A 90 -12.11 -11.00 -8.48
N SER A 91 -11.37 -11.55 -9.44
CA SER A 91 -9.97 -11.97 -9.28
C SER A 91 -9.06 -11.16 -10.21
N LYS A 92 -7.73 -11.23 -10.04
CA LYS A 92 -6.73 -10.59 -10.91
C LYS A 92 -6.92 -9.06 -11.14
N HIS A 93 -7.59 -8.41 -10.22
CA HIS A 93 -7.73 -6.96 -10.19
C HIS A 93 -6.46 -6.34 -9.61
N ALA A 94 -6.28 -5.04 -9.82
CA ALA A 94 -5.17 -4.30 -9.24
C ALA A 94 -5.68 -3.26 -8.25
N ILE A 95 -4.87 -2.96 -7.24
CA ILE A 95 -5.22 -2.05 -6.16
C ILE A 95 -4.13 -1.01 -5.97
N VAL A 96 -4.55 0.20 -5.63
CA VAL A 96 -3.66 1.24 -5.16
C VAL A 96 -4.29 2.02 -4.01
N SER A 97 -3.47 2.44 -3.06
CA SER A 97 -3.89 3.35 -1.99
C SER A 97 -3.61 4.80 -2.38
N SER A 98 -4.51 5.70 -2.02
CA SER A 98 -4.31 7.15 -2.14
C SER A 98 -4.50 7.80 -0.77
N GLY A 99 -3.43 8.40 -0.26
CA GLY A 99 -3.44 8.99 1.08
C GLY A 99 -3.60 7.94 2.18
N ALA A 100 -4.21 8.34 3.30
CA ALA A 100 -4.25 7.52 4.51
C ALA A 100 -5.40 6.49 4.57
N SER A 101 -6.51 6.70 3.85
CA SER A 101 -7.76 5.98 4.14
C SER A 101 -8.60 5.61 2.90
N THR A 102 -8.02 5.65 1.70
CA THR A 102 -8.76 5.40 0.47
C THR A 102 -8.00 4.43 -0.42
N LEU A 103 -8.72 3.44 -0.92
CA LEU A 103 -8.21 2.47 -1.87
C LEU A 103 -9.01 2.54 -3.15
N TYR A 104 -8.34 2.20 -4.24
CA TYR A 104 -8.95 2.06 -5.55
C TYR A 104 -8.65 0.67 -6.05
N LEU A 105 -9.70 -0.07 -6.38
CA LEU A 105 -9.67 -1.34 -7.07
C LEU A 105 -10.04 -1.09 -8.53
N CYS A 106 -9.22 -1.57 -9.45
CA CYS A 106 -9.43 -1.40 -10.88
C CYS A 106 -9.38 -2.76 -11.58
N GLY A 107 -10.37 -2.99 -12.46
CA GLY A 107 -10.39 -4.13 -13.37
C GLY A 107 -10.50 -5.49 -12.68
N GLY A 108 -9.85 -6.48 -13.27
CA GLY A 108 -9.90 -7.88 -12.87
C GLY A 108 -10.81 -8.73 -13.74
N ASP A 109 -10.89 -10.02 -13.44
CA ASP A 109 -11.76 -10.98 -14.11
C ASP A 109 -13.00 -11.26 -13.26
N PHE A 110 -14.17 -11.17 -13.89
CA PHE A 110 -15.40 -11.71 -13.33
C PHE A 110 -15.34 -13.25 -13.29
N PRO A 111 -16.20 -13.93 -12.52
CA PRO A 111 -16.19 -15.39 -12.41
C PRO A 111 -16.45 -16.13 -13.74
N ASN A 112 -16.99 -15.44 -14.75
CA ASN A 112 -17.17 -15.96 -16.11
C ASN A 112 -15.92 -15.78 -17.01
N GLY A 113 -14.80 -15.31 -16.46
CA GLY A 113 -13.54 -15.07 -17.17
C GLY A 113 -13.53 -13.80 -18.03
N ARG A 114 -14.54 -12.93 -17.91
CA ARG A 114 -14.56 -11.66 -18.64
C ARG A 114 -13.77 -10.60 -17.88
N PRO A 115 -12.84 -9.89 -18.56
CA PRO A 115 -12.17 -8.74 -17.96
C PRO A 115 -13.16 -7.61 -17.68
N SER A 116 -12.92 -6.92 -16.58
CA SER A 116 -13.73 -5.81 -16.08
C SER A 116 -13.06 -4.47 -16.38
N SER A 117 -13.88 -3.47 -16.70
CA SER A 117 -13.48 -2.06 -16.73
C SER A 117 -13.85 -1.32 -15.45
N GLU A 118 -14.53 -1.99 -14.52
CA GLU A 118 -15.08 -1.33 -13.33
C GLU A 118 -13.98 -0.85 -12.40
N VAL A 119 -14.27 0.27 -11.75
CA VAL A 119 -13.38 0.91 -10.79
C VAL A 119 -14.16 1.19 -9.51
N TRP A 120 -13.59 0.80 -8.39
CA TRP A 120 -14.24 0.87 -7.10
C TRP A 120 -13.34 1.55 -6.09
N LYS A 121 -13.90 2.52 -5.38
CA LYS A 121 -13.25 3.21 -4.27
C LYS A 121 -13.73 2.63 -2.97
N TYR A 122 -12.82 2.31 -2.07
CA TYR A 122 -13.16 1.93 -0.70
C TYR A 122 -12.97 3.12 0.25
N GLU A 123 -14.00 3.42 1.03
CA GLU A 123 -13.97 4.44 2.08
C GLU A 123 -13.95 3.79 3.47
N GLN A 124 -12.76 3.79 4.11
CA GLN A 124 -12.53 3.18 5.42
C GLN A 124 -13.48 3.71 6.52
N LYS A 125 -13.85 5.01 6.47
CA LYS A 125 -14.72 5.64 7.48
C LYS A 125 -16.13 5.08 7.48
N LEU A 126 -16.63 4.71 6.30
CA LEU A 126 -17.98 4.20 6.11
C LEU A 126 -18.00 2.66 6.00
N ASP A 127 -16.84 2.05 5.78
CA ASP A 127 -16.71 0.63 5.44
C ASP A 127 -17.57 0.27 4.23
N THR A 128 -17.44 1.08 3.16
CA THR A 128 -18.26 0.92 1.95
C THR A 128 -17.44 1.07 0.67
N TRP A 129 -17.90 0.35 -0.35
CA TRP A 129 -17.42 0.46 -1.72
C TRP A 129 -18.32 1.40 -2.53
N ILE A 130 -17.69 2.28 -3.30
CA ILE A 130 -18.35 3.26 -4.16
C ILE A 130 -17.85 3.03 -5.58
N GLN A 131 -18.77 2.80 -6.52
CA GLN A 131 -18.43 2.67 -7.93
C GLN A 131 -18.02 4.03 -8.49
N LEU A 132 -16.92 4.04 -9.23
CA LEU A 132 -16.39 5.22 -9.92
C LEU A 132 -16.57 5.07 -11.43
N SER A 133 -16.06 6.03 -12.20
CA SER A 133 -16.07 5.92 -13.65
C SER A 133 -15.17 4.79 -14.13
N ASP A 134 -15.73 3.98 -15.03
CA ASP A 134 -15.06 2.83 -15.62
C ASP A 134 -13.87 3.24 -16.50
N MET A 135 -12.88 2.34 -16.56
CA MET A 135 -11.78 2.42 -17.52
C MET A 135 -12.30 2.38 -18.97
N LEU A 136 -11.55 2.97 -19.90
CA LEU A 136 -11.89 2.99 -21.32
C LEU A 136 -11.77 1.59 -21.94
N THR A 137 -10.83 0.78 -21.45
CA THR A 137 -10.65 -0.62 -21.86
C THR A 137 -10.83 -1.54 -20.65
N PRO A 138 -11.62 -2.63 -20.76
CA PRO A 138 -11.63 -3.68 -19.75
C PRO A 138 -10.27 -4.34 -19.62
N ARG A 139 -9.80 -4.55 -18.39
CA ARG A 139 -8.44 -5.02 -18.10
C ARG A 139 -8.47 -6.04 -16.97
N SER A 140 -7.83 -7.18 -17.18
CA SER A 140 -7.40 -8.07 -16.11
C SER A 140 -5.89 -8.26 -16.13
N GLU A 141 -5.33 -8.70 -15.00
CA GLU A 141 -3.88 -8.85 -14.83
C GLU A 141 -3.11 -7.56 -15.16
N LEU A 142 -3.70 -6.42 -14.83
CA LEU A 142 -3.11 -5.09 -15.04
C LEU A 142 -2.17 -4.72 -13.89
N GLY A 143 -1.25 -3.81 -14.18
CA GLY A 143 -0.48 -3.11 -13.16
C GLY A 143 -1.11 -1.76 -12.84
N LEU A 144 -1.07 -1.35 -11.58
CA LEU A 144 -1.65 -0.11 -11.11
C LEU A 144 -0.64 0.67 -10.28
N ALA A 145 -0.55 1.98 -10.49
CA ALA A 145 0.31 2.85 -9.70
C ALA A 145 -0.30 4.24 -9.51
N LEU A 146 -0.01 4.87 -8.37
CA LEU A 146 -0.40 6.25 -8.08
C LEU A 146 0.81 7.17 -8.26
N ILE A 147 0.68 8.20 -9.09
CA ILE A 147 1.70 9.21 -9.35
C ILE A 147 1.02 10.58 -9.33
N ASP A 148 1.50 11.48 -8.47
CA ASP A 148 1.06 12.88 -8.40
C ASP A 148 -0.47 13.05 -8.36
N GLY A 149 -1.17 12.16 -7.64
CA GLY A 149 -2.63 12.19 -7.51
C GLY A 149 -3.42 11.59 -8.66
N TYR A 150 -2.74 10.97 -9.64
CA TYR A 150 -3.35 10.23 -10.74
C TYR A 150 -3.06 8.73 -10.62
N ILE A 151 -4.05 7.92 -10.97
CA ILE A 151 -3.91 6.46 -11.01
C ILE A 151 -3.63 6.02 -12.45
N TYR A 152 -2.62 5.19 -12.65
CA TYR A 152 -2.21 4.69 -13.95
C TYR A 152 -2.47 3.19 -14.05
N ALA A 153 -3.37 2.79 -14.95
CA ALA A 153 -3.66 1.42 -15.31
C ALA A 153 -2.79 1.01 -16.51
N CYS A 154 -1.91 0.04 -16.30
CA CYS A 154 -0.83 -0.30 -17.23
C CYS A 154 -0.97 -1.74 -17.72
N GLY A 155 -1.04 -1.90 -19.05
CA GLY A 155 -1.08 -3.22 -19.67
C GLY A 155 -2.26 -4.08 -19.23
N GLY A 156 -2.02 -5.37 -19.02
CA GLY A 156 -3.02 -6.39 -18.76
C GLY A 156 -3.54 -7.04 -20.04
N THR A 157 -4.72 -7.65 -19.96
CA THR A 157 -5.42 -8.24 -21.09
C THR A 157 -6.88 -7.78 -21.10
N ASN A 158 -7.43 -7.59 -22.29
CA ASN A 158 -8.87 -7.36 -22.49
C ASN A 158 -9.63 -8.65 -22.84
N GLY A 159 -8.96 -9.81 -22.74
CA GLY A 159 -9.51 -11.13 -23.07
C GLY A 159 -9.21 -11.59 -24.49
N GLU A 160 -8.74 -10.68 -25.35
CA GLU A 160 -8.36 -10.97 -26.74
C GLU A 160 -6.86 -10.79 -26.97
N VAL A 161 -6.30 -9.69 -26.45
CA VAL A 161 -4.90 -9.31 -26.66
C VAL A 161 -4.25 -8.82 -25.39
N ARG A 162 -2.92 -8.95 -25.34
CA ARG A 162 -2.10 -8.27 -24.34
C ARG A 162 -2.04 -6.79 -24.64
N LEU A 163 -2.39 -5.97 -23.67
CA LEU A 163 -2.44 -4.52 -23.84
C LEU A 163 -1.05 -3.92 -23.62
N ASN A 164 -0.66 -3.02 -24.51
CA ASN A 164 0.45 -2.09 -24.30
C ASN A 164 -0.04 -0.69 -23.90
N THR A 165 -1.36 -0.47 -23.92
CA THR A 165 -1.97 0.82 -23.62
C THR A 165 -1.91 1.11 -22.13
N ILE A 166 -1.77 2.39 -21.81
CA ILE A 166 -1.81 2.91 -20.45
C ILE A 166 -2.95 3.94 -20.38
N GLU A 167 -3.74 3.85 -19.32
CA GLU A 167 -4.80 4.81 -19.03
C GLU A 167 -4.52 5.49 -17.70
N ARG A 168 -4.82 6.79 -17.63
CA ARG A 168 -4.67 7.63 -16.45
C ARG A 168 -6.02 8.12 -15.96
N TYR A 169 -6.30 7.87 -14.69
CA TYR A 169 -7.48 8.34 -13.98
C TYR A 169 -7.19 9.62 -13.19
N SER A 170 -8.01 10.65 -13.44
CA SER A 170 -8.09 11.84 -12.60
C SER A 170 -9.09 11.60 -11.48
N ILE A 171 -8.60 11.58 -10.23
CA ILE A 171 -9.45 11.45 -9.04
C ILE A 171 -10.38 12.66 -8.90
N ALA A 172 -9.88 13.86 -9.22
CA ALA A 172 -10.66 15.10 -9.12
C ALA A 172 -11.83 15.14 -10.11
N ASP A 173 -11.60 14.65 -11.33
CA ASP A 173 -12.60 14.70 -12.41
C ASP A 173 -13.41 13.41 -12.53
N ASN A 174 -13.06 12.38 -11.76
CA ASN A 174 -13.58 11.02 -11.90
C ASN A 174 -13.56 10.57 -13.36
N LYS A 175 -12.40 10.63 -14.03
CA LYS A 175 -12.32 10.39 -15.47
C LYS A 175 -11.02 9.72 -15.90
N TRP A 176 -11.14 8.75 -16.80
CA TRP A 176 -10.03 8.10 -17.47
C TRP A 176 -9.66 8.78 -18.78
N THR A 177 -8.36 8.79 -19.07
CA THR A 177 -7.77 9.33 -20.28
C THR A 177 -6.64 8.42 -20.75
N LEU A 178 -6.54 8.16 -22.06
CA LEU A 178 -5.39 7.46 -22.62
C LEU A 178 -4.13 8.32 -22.52
N VAL A 179 -3.01 7.69 -22.21
CA VAL A 179 -1.67 8.30 -22.27
C VAL A 179 -0.79 7.51 -23.25
N ALA A 180 0.50 7.87 -23.34
CA ALA A 180 1.43 7.16 -24.20
C ALA A 180 1.50 5.66 -23.85
N SER A 181 1.41 4.81 -24.87
CA SER A 181 1.49 3.36 -24.72
C SER A 181 2.93 2.88 -24.54
N MET A 182 3.07 1.71 -23.92
CA MET A 182 4.31 0.93 -23.91
C MET A 182 4.62 0.40 -25.32
N GLN A 183 5.89 0.05 -25.54
CA GLN A 183 6.32 -0.53 -26.82
C GLN A 183 5.82 -1.98 -26.99
N ILE A 184 5.61 -2.69 -25.88
CA ILE A 184 5.25 -4.12 -25.86
C ILE A 184 4.03 -4.30 -24.96
N GLY A 185 3.09 -5.14 -25.40
CA GLY A 185 1.93 -5.52 -24.59
C GLY A 185 2.30 -6.59 -23.58
N MET A 186 1.90 -6.40 -22.32
CA MET A 186 2.28 -7.28 -21.21
C MET A 186 1.12 -7.51 -20.25
N THR A 187 1.09 -8.72 -19.69
CA THR A 187 0.12 -9.18 -18.68
C THR A 187 0.84 -9.39 -17.37
N SER A 188 0.15 -9.12 -16.26
CA SER A 188 0.68 -9.14 -14.90
C SER A 188 1.93 -8.24 -14.68
N PRO A 189 1.98 -7.01 -15.21
CA PRO A 189 3.12 -6.14 -14.95
C PRO A 189 3.16 -5.70 -13.49
N ALA A 190 4.36 -5.64 -12.90
CA ALA A 190 4.54 -4.95 -11.63
C ALA A 190 4.73 -3.46 -11.89
N CYS A 191 3.95 -2.62 -11.20
CA CYS A 191 4.05 -1.17 -11.34
C CYS A 191 4.42 -0.54 -10.00
N CYS A 192 5.35 0.41 -10.04
CA CYS A 192 5.63 1.27 -8.89
C CYS A 192 5.94 2.69 -9.34
N SER A 193 5.76 3.63 -8.42
CA SER A 193 6.10 5.02 -8.62
C SER A 193 7.28 5.42 -7.74
N LEU A 194 8.21 6.18 -8.31
CA LEU A 194 9.34 6.75 -7.57
C LEU A 194 9.75 8.08 -8.22
N ASN A 195 9.82 9.13 -7.41
CA ASN A 195 10.25 10.47 -7.82
C ASN A 195 9.48 11.02 -9.05
N GLY A 196 8.17 10.77 -9.13
CA GLY A 196 7.33 11.21 -10.24
C GLY A 196 7.42 10.33 -11.50
N TYR A 197 8.23 9.26 -11.48
CA TYR A 197 8.34 8.32 -12.58
C TYR A 197 7.54 7.04 -12.31
N LEU A 198 6.99 6.48 -13.39
CA LEU A 198 6.34 5.18 -13.42
C LEU A 198 7.32 4.11 -13.89
N TYR A 199 7.53 3.08 -13.08
CA TYR A 199 8.31 1.91 -13.46
C TYR A 199 7.37 0.73 -13.65
N ILE A 200 7.53 0.02 -14.77
CA ILE A 200 6.72 -1.13 -15.18
C ILE A 200 7.69 -2.24 -15.56
N THR A 201 7.56 -3.41 -14.92
CA THR A 201 8.43 -4.58 -15.15
C THR A 201 7.63 -5.84 -15.42
#